data_AF-A0A1Q4DSM3-F1
#
_entry.id   AF-A0A1Q4DSM3-F1
#
_cell.length_a   1.000
_cell.length_b   1.000
_cell.length_c   1.000
_cell.angle_alpha   90.00
_cell.angle_beta   90.00
_cell.angle_gamma   90.00
#
_symmetry.space_group_name_H-M   'P 1'
#
loop_
_entity.id
_entity.type
_entity.pdbx_description
1 polymer ?
#
loop_
_entity_poly.entity_id
_entity_poly.type
_entity_poly.pdbx_seq_one_letter_code
_entity_poly.pdbx_strand_id
1 'polypeptide(L)'
;MPNHLLATAGFDFGRGGCLFEASGPDLKFIRSQPAANVWTMIEGDDGLEITDGMHAVNRLGYLLTEQPCPPDTMVSVPLDF
;
A
#
# COMPACT_ATOMS: atom_id res chain seq x y z
N MET A 1 0.62 -8.38 2.26
CA MET A 1 1.34 -8.98 3.41
C MET A 1 1.13 -8.11 4.63
N PRO A 2 0.98 -8.67 5.85
CA PRO A 2 0.85 -7.89 7.07
C PRO A 2 2.08 -7.03 7.36
N ASN A 3 1.86 -5.84 7.91
CA ASN A 3 2.91 -4.99 8.43
C ASN A 3 3.43 -5.56 9.75
N HIS A 4 4.62 -6.15 9.70
CA HIS A 4 5.26 -6.77 10.88
C HIS A 4 6.01 -5.75 11.74
N LEU A 5 6.16 -4.50 11.30
CA LEU A 5 6.83 -3.43 12.04
C LEU A 5 5.89 -2.77 13.05
N LEU A 6 4.58 -2.81 12.79
CA LEU A 6 3.55 -2.24 13.65
C LEU A 6 2.39 -3.22 13.83
N ALA A 7 2.27 -3.82 15.02
CA ALA A 7 1.23 -4.81 15.33
C ALA A 7 -0.20 -4.25 15.26
N THR A 8 -0.36 -2.93 15.40
CA THR A 8 -1.64 -2.22 15.33
C THR A 8 -1.81 -1.48 14.00
N ALA A 9 -1.10 -1.90 12.95
CA ALA A 9 -1.24 -1.30 11.63
C ALA A 9 -2.71 -1.29 11.17
N GLY A 10 -3.08 -0.29 10.36
CA GLY A 10 -4.40 -0.22 9.75
C GLY A 10 -4.58 -1.22 8.61
N PHE A 11 -5.79 -1.24 8.04
CA PHE A 11 -6.16 -2.10 6.90
C PHE A 11 -6.00 -3.60 7.21
N ASP A 12 -6.84 -4.10 8.13
CA ASP A 12 -6.82 -5.48 8.63
C ASP A 12 -8.05 -6.27 8.17
N PHE A 13 -7.83 -7.50 7.70
CA PHE A 13 -8.85 -8.45 7.28
C PHE A 13 -8.89 -9.71 8.19
N GLY A 14 -8.54 -9.55 9.47
CA GLY A 14 -8.49 -10.63 10.46
C GLY A 14 -7.17 -11.40 10.48
N ARG A 15 -6.11 -10.88 9.84
CA ARG A 15 -4.77 -11.49 9.79
C ARG A 15 -3.64 -10.51 10.16
N GLY A 16 -4.00 -9.34 10.67
CA GLY A 16 -3.09 -8.25 11.01
C GLY A 16 -3.13 -7.14 9.97
N GLY A 17 -2.96 -5.90 10.44
CA GLY A 17 -2.93 -4.72 9.59
C GLY A 17 -1.83 -4.76 8.55
N CYS A 18 -2.17 -4.37 7.32
CA CYS A 18 -1.26 -4.44 6.18
C CYS A 18 -0.70 -3.08 5.76
N LEU A 19 -1.18 -1.97 6.35
CA LEU A 19 -0.77 -0.64 5.96
C LEU A 19 0.61 -0.29 6.55
N PHE A 20 1.53 0.10 5.67
CA PHE A 20 2.84 0.63 6.02
C PHE A 20 2.83 2.15 5.98
N GLU A 21 3.38 2.76 7.02
CA GLU A 21 3.42 4.21 7.17
C GLU A 21 4.30 4.87 6.10
N ALA A 22 3.91 6.07 5.73
CA ALA A 22 4.57 6.81 4.66
C ALA A 22 5.79 7.63 5.14
N SER A 23 6.37 7.22 6.27
CA SER A 23 7.53 7.82 6.92
C SER A 23 8.30 6.79 7.76
N GLY A 24 9.46 7.19 8.30
CA GLY A 24 10.16 6.40 9.32
C GLY A 24 10.65 5.01 8.85
N PRO A 25 10.65 4.01 9.76
CA PRO A 25 11.10 2.65 9.46
C PRO A 25 10.30 1.97 8.33
N ASP A 26 8.99 2.18 8.30
CA ASP A 26 8.08 1.61 7.31
C ASP A 26 8.44 2.08 5.89
N LEU A 27 8.61 3.40 5.70
CA LEU A 27 9.01 3.92 4.40
C LEU A 27 10.38 3.40 3.96
N LYS A 28 11.32 3.23 4.90
CA LYS A 28 12.63 2.64 4.60
C LYS A 28 12.50 1.20 4.15
N PHE A 29 11.66 0.41 4.81
CA PHE A 29 11.38 -0.98 4.45
C PHE A 29 10.68 -1.08 3.09
N ILE A 30 9.66 -0.26 2.84
CA ILE A 30 8.94 -0.24 1.56
C ILE A 30 9.87 0.12 0.41
N ARG A 31 10.73 1.13 0.59
CA ARG A 31 11.71 1.53 -0.42
C ARG A 31 12.78 0.47 -0.72
N SER A 32 12.97 -0.52 0.14
CA SER A 32 13.86 -1.65 -0.14
C SER A 32 13.18 -2.81 -0.84
N GLN A 33 11.86 -2.76 -1.06
CA GLN A 33 11.11 -3.80 -1.76
C GLN A 33 11.17 -3.59 -3.28
N PRO A 34 10.93 -4.64 -4.08
CA PRO A 34 10.74 -4.49 -5.52
C PRO A 34 9.58 -3.52 -5.81
N ALA A 35 9.81 -2.52 -6.66
CA ALA A 35 8.83 -1.47 -6.93
C ALA A 35 7.48 -2.02 -7.43
N ALA A 36 7.50 -3.10 -8.20
CA ALA A 36 6.30 -3.75 -8.73
C ALA A 36 5.43 -4.40 -7.64
N ASN A 37 5.95 -4.63 -6.44
CA ASN A 37 5.21 -5.21 -5.31
C ASN A 37 4.65 -4.14 -4.37
N VAL A 38 5.03 -2.88 -4.57
CA VAL A 38 4.58 -1.77 -3.73
C VAL A 38 3.36 -1.14 -4.37
N TRP A 39 2.31 -0.98 -3.57
CA TRP A 39 1.07 -0.32 -3.92
C TRP A 39 0.83 0.83 -2.95
N THR A 40 0.09 1.84 -3.38
CA THR A 40 -0.26 2.97 -2.53
C THR A 40 -1.76 2.98 -2.29
N MET A 41 -2.15 3.11 -1.02
CA MET A 41 -3.52 3.43 -0.66
C MET A 41 -3.67 4.95 -0.66
N ILE A 42 -4.62 5.46 -1.44
CA ILE A 42 -4.88 6.88 -1.59
C ILE A 42 -6.34 7.21 -1.26
N GLU A 43 -6.57 8.46 -0.87
CA GLU A 43 -7.90 9.06 -0.82
C GLU A 43 -8.08 9.88 -2.10
N GLY A 44 -8.80 9.30 -3.06
CA GLY A 44 -9.16 9.94 -4.32
C GLY A 44 -10.47 10.73 -4.20
N ASP A 45 -10.91 11.30 -5.32
CA ASP A 45 -12.10 12.16 -5.36
C ASP A 45 -13.39 11.40 -5.00
N ASP A 46 -13.50 10.13 -5.41
CA ASP A 46 -14.67 9.26 -5.18
C ASP A 46 -14.52 8.38 -3.93
N GLY A 47 -13.44 8.52 -3.15
CA GLY A 47 -13.19 7.75 -1.93
C GLY A 47 -11.84 7.05 -1.90
N LEU A 48 -11.77 5.94 -1.16
CA LEU A 48 -10.52 5.21 -0.99
C LEU A 48 -10.20 4.35 -2.22
N GLU A 49 -8.93 4.34 -2.60
CA GLU A 49 -8.43 3.59 -3.74
C GLU A 49 -7.06 2.98 -3.44
N ILE A 50 -6.79 1.83 -4.05
CA ILE A 50 -5.44 1.23 -4.08
C ILE A 50 -4.92 1.31 -5.50
N THR A 51 -3.75 1.94 -5.69
CA THR A 51 -3.11 2.12 -6.99
C THR A 51 -1.69 1.53 -6.99
N ASP A 52 -1.25 1.04 -8.14
CA ASP A 52 0.09 0.47 -8.30
C ASP A 52 1.20 1.50 -8.11
N GLY A 53 2.34 1.06 -7.60
CA GLY A 53 3.53 1.89 -7.41
C GLY A 53 3.52 2.74 -6.14
N MET A 54 4.53 3.62 -6.05
CA MET A 54 4.73 4.52 -4.92
C MET A 54 4.28 5.94 -5.26
N HIS A 55 3.12 6.34 -4.74
CA HIS A 55 2.60 7.70 -4.87
C HIS A 55 2.89 8.53 -3.63
N ALA A 56 3.09 9.83 -3.84
CA ALA A 56 3.39 10.78 -2.77
C ALA A 56 2.19 11.64 -2.36
N VAL A 57 1.24 11.86 -3.28
CA VAL A 57 0.10 12.77 -3.13
C VAL A 57 -1.13 11.99 -2.67
N ASN A 58 -1.92 12.59 -1.77
CA ASN A 58 -3.15 12.00 -1.18
C ASN A 58 -2.97 10.56 -0.67
N ARG A 59 -1.75 10.21 -0.26
CA ARG A 59 -1.41 8.87 0.23
C ARG A 59 -1.76 8.71 1.69
N LEU A 60 -2.40 7.60 2.00
CA LEU A 60 -2.64 7.14 3.36
C LEU A 60 -1.51 6.21 3.84
N GLY A 61 -0.93 5.44 2.92
CA GLY A 61 0.19 4.56 3.22
C GLY A 61 0.48 3.62 2.05
N TYR A 62 1.35 2.65 2.30
CA TYR A 62 1.76 1.67 1.30
C TYR A 62 1.31 0.26 1.68
N LEU A 63 1.10 -0.57 0.66
CA LEU A 63 0.83 -1.99 0.77
C LEU A 63 1.93 -2.76 0.05
N LEU A 64 2.23 -3.96 0.56
CA LEU A 64 3.18 -4.89 -0.07
C LEU A 64 2.46 -6.17 -0.49
N THR A 65 2.49 -6.48 -1.78
CA THR A 65 1.90 -7.70 -2.36
C THR A 65 2.97 -8.77 -2.56
N GLU A 66 2.56 -10.04 -2.46
CA GLU A 66 3.47 -11.17 -2.77
C GLU A 66 3.69 -11.30 -4.28
N GLN A 67 2.67 -10.97 -5.07
CA GLN A 67 2.72 -10.96 -6.52
C GLN A 67 2.98 -9.54 -7.04
N PRO A 68 3.91 -9.38 -8.01
CA PRO A 68 4.17 -8.07 -8.61
C PRO A 68 2.99 -7.64 -9.50
N CYS A 69 2.79 -6.34 -9.62
CA CYS A 69 1.98 -5.75 -10.68
C CYS A 69 2.63 -6.11 -12.05
N PRO A 70 1.84 -6.52 -13.06
CA PRO A 70 2.36 -6.74 -14.41
C PRO A 70 3.06 -5.50 -14.97
N PRO A 71 4.13 -5.67 -15.78
CA PRO A 71 4.79 -4.53 -16.42
C PRO A 71 3.84 -3.79 -17.36
N ASP A 72 4.12 -2.50 -17.59
CA ASP A 72 3.39 -1.62 -18.51
C ASP A 72 1.87 -1.56 -18.27
N THR A 73 1.45 -1.83 -17.03
CA THR A 73 0.06 -1.82 -16.61
C THR A 73 -0.12 -0.82 -15.49
N MET A 74 -1.08 0.07 -15.64
CA MET A 74 -1.58 0.91 -14.55
C MET A 74 -2.82 0.21 -13.97
N VAL A 75 -2.79 -0.07 -12.68
CA VAL A 75 -3.89 -0.71 -11.96
C VAL A 75 -4.28 0.21 -10.83
N SER A 76 -5.56 0.58 -10.80
CA SER A 76 -6.14 1.14 -9.60
C SER A 76 -7.53 0.56 -9.35
N VAL A 77 -7.83 0.38 -8.07
CA VAL A 77 -8.99 -0.36 -7.60
C VAL A 77 -9.69 0.49 -6.54
N PRO A 78 -10.89 1.02 -6.84
CA PRO A 78 -11.69 1.72 -5.84
C PRO A 78 -12.15 0.71 -4.77
N LEU A 79 -12.12 1.15 -3.52
CA LEU A 79 -12.65 0.41 -2.38
C LEU A 79 -14.08 0.90 -2.15
N ASP A 80 -15.02 0.35 -2.92
CA ASP A 80 -16.44 0.57 -2.68
C ASP A 80 -16.86 -0.14 -1.37
N PHE A 81 -17.58 0.59 -0.52
CA PHE A 81 -18.13 0.09 0.74
C PHE A 81 -19.55 -0.47 0.59
#